data_AF-A0A2E2ACL8-F1
#
_entry.id   AF-A0A2E2ACL8-F1
#
_cell.length_a   1.000
_cell.length_b   1.000
_cell.length_c   1.000
_cell.angle_alpha   90.00
_cell.angle_beta   90.00
_cell.angle_gamma   90.00
#
_symmetry.space_group_name_H-M   'P 1'
#
loop_
_entity.id
_entity.type
_entity.pdbx_description
1 polymer ?
#
loop_
_entity_poly.entity_id
_entity_poly.type
_entity_poly.pdbx_seq_one_letter_code
_entity_poly.pdbx_strand_id
1 'polypeptide(L)'
;MEYKKALLINAGPEKNVREIVVQMKKILKVKGFNKALTLSAQPCDLCDPCTTATNCKFPKKARPILRGCGIDMKETIHNNGQVITNQLQE
;
A
#
# COMPACT_ATOMS: atom_id res chain seq x y z
N MET A 1 7.21 -20.06 -3.13
CA MET A 1 5.97 -19.81 -2.36
C MET A 1 5.27 -18.62 -3.00
N GLU A 2 4.02 -18.77 -3.38
CA GLU A 2 3.31 -17.79 -4.23
C GLU A 2 2.08 -17.21 -3.52
N TYR A 3 1.79 -15.94 -3.76
CA TYR A 3 0.56 -15.28 -3.30
C TYR A 3 -0.58 -15.63 -4.25
N LYS A 4 -1.67 -16.22 -3.74
CA LYS A 4 -2.84 -16.64 -4.54
C LYS A 4 -4.04 -15.69 -4.45
N LYS A 5 -4.00 -14.72 -3.53
CA LYS A 5 -5.10 -13.80 -3.25
C LYS A 5 -4.54 -12.39 -3.08
N ALA A 6 -5.27 -11.42 -3.61
CA ALA A 6 -5.00 -10.00 -3.44
C ALA A 6 -6.30 -9.27 -3.08
N LEU A 7 -6.16 -8.13 -2.41
CA LEU A 7 -7.26 -7.19 -2.14
C LEU A 7 -6.81 -5.82 -2.64
N LEU A 8 -7.52 -5.30 -3.63
CA LEU A 8 -7.36 -3.92 -4.07
C LEU A 8 -8.24 -3.01 -3.19
N ILE A 9 -7.65 -1.98 -2.59
CA ILE A 9 -8.35 -1.05 -1.72
C ILE A 9 -8.42 0.29 -2.44
N ASN A 10 -9.64 0.67 -2.83
CA ASN A 10 -9.95 2.00 -3.32
C ASN A 10 -10.57 2.81 -2.16
N ALA A 11 -10.03 3.99 -1.88
CA ALA A 11 -10.53 4.87 -0.84
C ALA A 11 -10.52 6.32 -1.34
N GLY A 12 -11.45 7.13 -0.81
CA GLY A 12 -11.54 8.55 -1.14
C GLY A 12 -10.26 9.33 -0.77
N PRO A 13 -10.01 10.49 -1.41
CA PRO A 13 -8.80 11.29 -1.22
C PRO A 13 -8.59 11.76 0.24
N GLU A 14 -9.67 11.88 1.00
CA GLU A 14 -9.64 12.27 2.42
C GLU A 14 -9.25 11.13 3.37
N LYS A 15 -9.11 9.90 2.87
CA LYS A 15 -8.80 8.73 3.69
C LYS A 15 -7.30 8.49 3.75
N ASN A 16 -6.81 8.17 4.96
CA ASN A 16 -5.46 7.67 5.13
C ASN A 16 -5.34 6.20 4.69
N VAL A 17 -5.09 5.98 3.40
CA VAL A 17 -4.95 4.64 2.81
C VAL A 17 -3.88 3.81 3.54
N ARG A 18 -2.77 4.44 3.97
CA ARG A 18 -1.70 3.76 4.70
C ARG A 18 -2.21 3.17 6.02
N GLU A 19 -2.99 3.92 6.77
CA GLU A 19 -3.60 3.41 8.00
C GLU A 19 -4.59 2.27 7.71
N ILE A 20 -5.44 2.43 6.69
CA ILE A 20 -6.40 1.39 6.28
C ILE A 20 -5.67 0.09 5.99
N VAL A 21 -4.61 0.10 5.17
CA VAL A 21 -3.87 -1.14 4.85
C VAL A 21 -3.11 -1.70 6.07
N VAL A 22 -2.61 -0.85 6.97
CA VAL A 22 -1.97 -1.29 8.23
C VAL A 22 -2.98 -2.02 9.13
N GLN A 23 -4.19 -1.50 9.28
CA GLN A 23 -5.24 -2.14 10.08
C GLN A 23 -5.74 -3.41 9.39
N MET A 24 -5.93 -3.39 8.06
CA MET A 24 -6.32 -4.55 7.27
C MET A 24 -5.32 -5.70 7.44
N LYS A 25 -4.01 -5.42 7.45
CA LYS A 25 -2.98 -6.44 7.72
C LYS A 25 -3.22 -7.15 9.06
N LYS A 26 -3.58 -6.42 10.12
CA LYS A 26 -3.84 -7.00 11.44
C LYS A 26 -5.05 -7.93 11.40
N ILE A 27 -6.14 -7.49 10.76
CA ILE A 27 -7.36 -8.29 10.56
C ILE A 27 -7.05 -9.56 9.77
N LEU A 28 -6.33 -9.44 8.65
CA LEU A 28 -5.94 -10.57 7.81
C LEU A 28 -5.05 -11.56 8.57
N LYS A 29 -4.13 -11.08 9.39
CA LYS A 29 -3.30 -11.93 10.24
C LYS A 29 -4.16 -12.76 11.21
N VAL A 30 -5.14 -12.14 11.87
CA VAL A 30 -6.09 -12.85 12.76
C VAL A 30 -6.89 -13.90 11.98
N LYS A 31 -7.20 -13.65 10.71
CA LYS A 31 -7.89 -14.61 9.81
C LYS A 31 -6.99 -15.68 9.20
N GLY A 32 -5.74 -15.83 9.67
CA GLY A 32 -4.82 -16.87 9.20
C GLY A 32 -3.92 -16.48 8.02
N PHE A 33 -4.03 -15.26 7.50
CA PHE A 33 -3.14 -14.74 6.45
C PHE A 33 -1.83 -14.20 7.05
N ASN A 34 -1.04 -15.09 7.66
CA ASN A 34 0.19 -14.72 8.38
C ASN A 34 1.26 -14.03 7.52
N LYS A 35 1.23 -14.29 6.21
CA LYS A 35 2.15 -13.70 5.23
C LYS A 35 1.56 -12.50 4.49
N ALA A 36 0.46 -11.93 4.98
CA ALA A 36 -0.16 -10.76 4.37
C ALA A 36 0.85 -9.61 4.22
N LEU A 37 1.12 -9.25 2.96
CA LEU A 37 1.89 -8.08 2.57
C LEU A 37 0.91 -6.97 2.21
N THR A 38 1.20 -5.75 2.66
CA THR A 38 0.35 -4.59 2.39
C THR A 38 1.19 -3.49 1.77
N LEU A 39 0.69 -2.95 0.67
CA LEU A 39 1.32 -1.89 -0.12
C LEU A 39 0.46 -0.64 -0.06
N SER A 40 1.07 0.52 -0.30
CA SER A 40 0.39 1.82 -0.38
C SER A 40 0.35 2.33 -1.82
N ALA A 41 -0.65 3.13 -2.16
CA ALA A 41 -0.66 3.88 -3.42
C ALA A 41 0.14 5.19 -3.32
N GLN A 42 0.22 5.77 -2.11
CA GLN A 42 0.87 7.05 -1.85
C GLN A 42 2.25 6.87 -1.22
N PRO A 43 3.23 7.77 -1.52
CA PRO A 43 4.52 7.85 -0.84
C PRO A 43 4.42 7.92 0.69
N CYS A 44 5.53 7.60 1.35
CA CYS A 44 5.62 7.71 2.80
C CYS A 44 5.90 9.17 3.19
N ASP A 45 5.02 9.75 4.00
CA ASP A 45 5.12 11.13 4.53
C ASP A 45 5.37 11.17 6.06
N LEU A 46 5.72 10.04 6.67
CA LEU A 46 5.80 9.92 8.13
C LEU A 46 6.98 10.67 8.77
N CYS A 47 7.99 11.01 7.98
CA CYS A 47 9.18 11.72 8.42
C CYS A 47 9.74 12.57 7.29
N ASP A 48 10.24 13.75 7.66
CA ASP A 48 11.01 14.62 6.77
C ASP A 48 12.16 15.24 7.59
N PRO A 49 13.44 14.97 7.26
CA PRO A 49 13.93 14.08 6.20
C PRO A 49 13.72 12.59 6.51
N CYS A 50 13.70 11.75 5.47
CA CYS A 50 13.58 10.30 5.60
C CYS A 50 14.87 9.66 6.14
N THR A 51 14.73 8.71 7.07
CA THR A 51 15.85 7.98 7.68
C THR A 51 16.29 6.82 6.79
N THR A 52 16.91 7.11 5.64
CA THR A 52 17.35 6.09 4.67
C THR A 52 18.66 5.42 5.07
N ALA A 53 19.55 6.14 5.78
CA ALA A 53 20.84 5.63 6.27
C ALA A 53 20.73 4.79 7.55
N THR A 54 19.56 4.78 8.20
CA THR A 54 19.30 4.04 9.45
C THR A 54 17.97 3.33 9.37
N ASN A 55 17.56 2.64 10.43
CA ASN A 55 16.24 2.02 10.49
C ASN A 55 15.13 3.08 10.45
N CYS A 56 14.03 2.76 9.76
CA CYS A 56 12.83 3.59 9.74
C CYS A 56 12.35 3.85 11.18
N LYS A 57 12.06 5.13 11.52
CA LYS A 57 11.48 5.53 12.82
C LYS A 57 10.05 5.01 13.02
N PHE A 58 9.34 4.65 11.94
CA PHE A 58 7.93 4.24 11.97
C PHE A 58 7.68 2.88 11.30
N PRO A 59 8.42 1.81 11.65
CA PRO A 59 8.39 0.54 10.90
C PRO A 59 7.01 -0.16 10.99
N LYS A 60 6.25 0.09 12.06
CA LYS A 60 4.90 -0.46 12.23
C LYS A 60 3.86 0.19 11.31
N LYS A 61 4.09 1.45 10.90
CA LYS A 61 3.19 2.28 10.09
C LYS A 61 3.62 2.37 8.61
N ALA A 62 4.91 2.48 8.35
CA ALA A 62 5.47 2.62 7.01
C ALA A 62 5.11 1.41 6.14
N ARG A 63 4.71 1.66 4.89
CA ARG A 63 4.46 0.63 3.88
C ARG A 63 5.13 1.02 2.57
N PRO A 64 5.76 0.07 1.87
CA PRO A 64 6.27 0.33 0.53
C PRO A 64 5.11 0.68 -0.40
N ILE A 65 5.40 1.47 -1.43
CA ILE A 65 4.42 1.84 -2.45
C ILE A 65 4.40 0.80 -3.57
N LEU A 66 3.26 0.65 -4.24
CA LEU A 66 3.07 -0.26 -5.39
C LEU A 66 4.23 -0.13 -6.41
N ARG A 67 4.48 1.09 -6.87
CA ARG A 67 5.55 1.39 -7.84
C ARG A 67 6.96 1.05 -7.33
N GLY A 68 7.22 1.26 -6.05
CA GLY A 68 8.51 0.93 -5.42
C GLY A 68 8.77 -0.57 -5.34
N CYS A 69 7.74 -1.39 -5.51
CA CYS A 69 7.83 -2.85 -5.64
C CYS A 69 7.70 -3.33 -7.09
N GLY A 70 7.78 -2.44 -8.08
CA GLY A 70 7.67 -2.78 -9.50
C GLY A 70 6.25 -3.12 -9.97
N ILE A 71 5.22 -2.75 -9.21
CA ILE A 71 3.82 -2.98 -9.59
C ILE A 71 3.30 -1.74 -10.33
N ASP A 72 2.87 -1.91 -11.58
CA ASP A 72 2.20 -0.88 -12.34
C ASP A 72 0.78 -0.66 -11.78
N MET A 73 0.58 0.50 -11.16
CA MET A 73 -0.69 0.88 -10.56
C MET A 73 -1.78 1.12 -11.61
N LYS A 74 -1.44 1.70 -12.77
CA LYS A 74 -2.41 2.00 -13.84
C LYS A 74 -2.93 0.70 -14.44
N GLU A 75 -2.02 -0.21 -14.77
CA GLU A 75 -2.38 -1.52 -15.29
C GLU A 75 -3.15 -2.36 -14.26
N THR A 76 -2.74 -2.31 -12.98
CA THR A 76 -3.49 -2.97 -11.89
C THR A 76 -4.93 -2.46 -11.82
N ILE A 77 -5.14 -1.14 -11.87
CA ILE A 77 -6.48 -0.53 -11.81
C ILE A 77 -7.30 -0.91 -13.05
N HIS A 78 -6.71 -0.80 -14.24
CA HIS A 78 -7.34 -1.18 -15.51
C HIS A 78 -7.79 -2.64 -15.52
N ASN A 79 -6.91 -3.57 -15.13
CA ASN A 79 -7.20 -5.00 -15.11
C ASN A 79 -8.27 -5.39 -14.08
N ASN A 80 -8.61 -4.49 -13.15
CA ASN A 80 -9.69 -4.65 -12.19
C ASN A 80 -10.96 -3.83 -12.56
N GLY A 81 -11.08 -3.39 -13.81
CA GLY A 81 -12.27 -2.71 -14.33
C GLY A 81 -12.52 -1.33 -13.71
N GLN A 82 -11.50 -0.72 -13.11
CA GLN A 82 -11.57 0.61 -12.52
C GLN A 82 -10.97 1.64 -13.48
N VAL A 83 -11.52 2.86 -13.45
CA VAL A 83 -11.06 3.98 -14.28
C VAL A 83 -10.41 5.03 -13.38
N ILE A 84 -9.18 5.43 -13.69
CA ILE A 84 -8.52 6.55 -13.02
C ILE A 84 -9.10 7.83 -13.61
N THR A 85 -9.96 8.52 -12.86
CA THR A 85 -10.66 9.71 -13.36
C THR A 85 -9.91 11.01 -13.15
N ASN A 86 -8.81 11.06 -12.37
CA ASN A 86 -7.94 12.23 -12.25
C ASN A 86 -6.52 11.87 -11.79
N GLN A 87 -5.58 12.73 -12.19
CA GLN A 87 -4.13 12.57 -12.25
C GLN A 87 -3.46 12.04 -10.98
N LEU A 88 -3.09 10.75 -10.99
CA LEU A 88 -1.90 10.28 -10.29
C LEU A 88 -0.70 10.66 -11.17
N GLN A 89 -0.30 11.93 -11.08
CA GLN A 89 0.91 12.44 -11.72
C GLN A 89 2.15 11.71 -11.16
N GLU A 90 3.15 11.66 -12.03
CA GLU A 90 4.36 10.81 -12.02
C GLU A 90 5.19 10.84 -10.73
#